data_AF-M2LXR3-F1
#
_entry.id   AF-M2LXR3-F1
#
_cell.length_a   1.000
_cell.length_b   1.000
_cell.length_c   1.000
_cell.angle_alpha   90.00
_cell.angle_beta   90.00
_cell.angle_gamma   90.00
#
_symmetry.space_group_name_H-M   'P 1'
#
loop_
_entity.id
_entity.type
_entity.pdbx_description
1 polymer ?
#
loop_
_entity_poly.entity_id
_entity_poly.type
_entity_poly.pdbx_seq_one_letter_code
_entity_poly.pdbx_strand_id
1 'polypeptide(L)'
;RIFAHYVQNIAVDIPELDGPASKGLLRRNLLPLMMTEASAMYAVLLMGASHFAVVQPTKNATLDLLHLKARALTEINLALADQKRATSDALISAVMKMAAYEAIFGDSATFAAHMRGLKMMLKLRGGFPTLGLNGLLERMVLWVDLNAAFIT
;
A
#
# COMPACT_ATOMS: atom_id res chain seq x y z
N ARG A 1 17.83 3.50 5.29
CA ARG A 1 17.94 2.03 5.43
C ARG A 1 16.60 1.33 5.14
N ILE A 2 15.52 1.64 5.87
CA ILE A 2 14.20 1.03 5.64
C ILE A 2 13.64 1.24 4.23
N PHE A 3 13.69 2.47 3.71
CA PHE A 3 13.21 2.74 2.35
C PHE A 3 13.98 1.93 1.29
N ALA A 4 15.32 1.87 1.39
CA ALA A 4 16.12 1.02 0.50
C ALA A 4 15.76 -0.47 0.64
N HIS A 5 15.53 -0.95 1.86
CA HIS A 5 15.05 -2.31 2.11
C HIS A 5 13.71 -2.59 1.43
N TYR A 6 12.77 -1.64 1.50
CA TYR A 6 11.48 -1.74 0.80
C TYR A 6 11.67 -1.87 -0.72
N VAL A 7 12.49 -1.00 -1.32
CA VAL A 7 12.73 -1.02 -2.77
C VAL A 7 13.38 -2.31 -3.24
N GLN A 8 14.31 -2.84 -2.44
CA GLN A 8 15.07 -4.04 -2.78
C GLN A 8 14.26 -5.32 -2.57
N ASN A 9 13.50 -5.42 -1.49
CA ASN A 9 12.92 -6.69 -1.04
C ASN A 9 11.39 -6.77 -1.13
N ILE A 10 10.68 -5.64 -1.30
CA ILE A 10 9.20 -5.61 -1.27
C ILE A 10 8.63 -5.08 -2.58
N ALA A 11 9.16 -3.98 -3.11
CA ALA A 11 8.78 -3.47 -4.42
C ALA A 11 9.42 -4.27 -5.55
N VAL A 12 9.29 -5.60 -5.52
CA VAL A 12 9.88 -6.53 -6.48
C VAL A 12 9.08 -6.61 -7.77
N ASP A 13 9.66 -7.28 -8.76
CA ASP A 13 8.95 -7.56 -10.01
C ASP A 13 7.91 -8.64 -9.74
N ILE A 14 6.67 -8.43 -10.20
CA ILE A 14 5.55 -9.34 -9.98
C ILE A 14 4.97 -9.65 -11.36
N PRO A 15 5.22 -10.84 -11.94
CA PRO A 15 4.83 -11.16 -13.31
C PRO A 15 3.35 -10.91 -13.62
N GLU A 16 2.46 -11.20 -12.67
CA GLU A 16 1.01 -11.00 -12.78
C GLU A 16 0.64 -9.51 -12.91
N LEU A 17 1.48 -8.62 -12.37
CA LEU A 17 1.27 -7.17 -12.37
C LEU A 17 2.13 -6.43 -13.39
N ASP A 18 3.30 -6.95 -13.73
CA ASP A 18 4.17 -6.35 -14.73
C ASP A 18 3.71 -6.74 -16.15
N GLY A 19 3.12 -7.93 -16.31
CA GLY A 19 2.77 -8.48 -17.60
C GLY A 19 4.01 -8.87 -18.42
N PRO A 20 3.82 -9.44 -19.62
CA PRO A 20 4.92 -10.03 -20.39
C PRO A 20 5.90 -8.99 -20.98
N ALA A 21 5.45 -7.74 -21.18
CA ALA A 21 6.19 -6.71 -21.89
C ALA A 21 6.82 -5.63 -20.99
N SER A 22 6.61 -5.69 -19.67
CA SER A 22 7.15 -4.72 -18.71
C SER A 22 7.77 -5.44 -17.52
N LYS A 23 8.59 -4.72 -16.74
CA LYS A 23 9.19 -5.20 -15.48
C LYS A 23 9.26 -4.07 -14.45
N GLY A 24 9.13 -4.39 -13.17
CA GLY A 24 9.38 -3.43 -12.11
C GLY A 24 8.46 -2.21 -12.15
N LEU A 25 7.20 -2.39 -12.58
CA LEU A 25 6.20 -1.32 -12.58
C LEU A 25 5.93 -0.79 -11.17
N LEU A 26 6.11 -1.62 -10.14
CA LEU A 26 6.04 -1.17 -8.75
C LEU A 26 7.08 -0.09 -8.45
N ARG A 27 8.33 -0.28 -8.88
CA ARG A 27 9.42 0.68 -8.64
C ARG A 27 9.30 1.91 -9.53
N ARG A 28 8.90 1.72 -10.79
CA ARG A 28 8.90 2.78 -11.81
C ARG A 28 7.66 3.67 -11.79
N ASN A 29 6.51 3.13 -11.37
CA ASN A 29 5.23 3.81 -11.49
C ASN A 29 4.54 3.96 -10.13
N LEU A 30 4.31 2.85 -9.41
CA LEU A 30 3.54 2.89 -8.17
C LEU A 30 4.29 3.59 -7.04
N LEU A 31 5.57 3.29 -6.85
CA LEU A 31 6.37 3.87 -5.77
C LEU A 31 6.53 5.39 -5.90
N PRO A 32 6.87 5.96 -7.08
CA PRO A 32 6.90 7.42 -7.23
C PRO A 32 5.57 8.09 -6.88
N LEU A 33 4.43 7.50 -7.29
CA LEU A 33 3.11 7.99 -6.90
C LEU A 33 2.91 7.94 -5.38
N MET A 34 3.28 6.83 -4.71
CA MET A 34 3.15 6.71 -3.26
C MET A 34 4.02 7.72 -2.51
N MET A 35 5.08 8.24 -3.11
CA MET A 35 5.93 9.27 -2.50
C MET A 35 5.37 10.69 -2.64
N THR A 36 4.30 10.92 -3.41
CA THR A 36 3.66 12.25 -3.53
C THR A 36 2.70 12.57 -2.39
N GLU A 37 2.45 11.63 -1.49
CA GLU A 37 1.38 11.67 -0.53
C GLU A 37 1.84 11.07 0.80
N ALA A 38 1.75 11.84 1.90
CA ALA A 38 2.33 11.45 3.18
C ALA A 38 1.74 10.13 3.71
N SER A 39 0.43 9.92 3.53
CA SER A 39 -0.25 8.68 3.92
C SER A 39 0.36 7.44 3.24
N ALA A 40 0.59 7.51 1.93
CA ALA A 40 1.19 6.42 1.17
C ALA A 40 2.67 6.21 1.54
N MET A 41 3.43 7.29 1.76
CA MET A 41 4.82 7.20 2.22
C MET A 41 4.93 6.48 3.57
N TYR A 42 4.10 6.83 4.55
CA TYR A 42 4.12 6.14 5.85
C TYR A 42 3.70 4.68 5.74
N ALA A 43 2.73 4.34 4.90
CA ALA A 43 2.36 2.94 4.64
C ALA A 43 3.50 2.13 4.00
N VAL A 44 4.27 2.74 3.09
CA VAL A 44 5.49 2.16 2.50
C VAL A 44 6.56 1.93 3.57
N LEU A 45 6.81 2.92 4.43
CA LEU A 45 7.80 2.82 5.50
C LEU A 45 7.40 1.77 6.54
N LEU A 46 6.12 1.70 6.91
CA LEU A 46 5.59 0.70 7.83
C LEU A 46 5.82 -0.71 7.28
N MET A 47 5.39 -0.98 6.05
CA MET A 47 5.60 -2.27 5.38
C MET A 47 7.10 -2.62 5.30
N GLY A 48 7.93 -1.64 4.94
CA GLY A 48 9.39 -1.81 4.88
C GLY A 48 10.00 -2.13 6.24
N ALA A 49 9.58 -1.43 7.29
CA ALA A 49 10.08 -1.57 8.65
C ALA A 49 9.66 -2.91 9.25
N SER A 50 8.41 -3.33 9.09
CA SER A 50 7.92 -4.62 9.59
C SER A 50 8.59 -5.79 8.88
N HIS A 51 8.75 -5.74 7.55
CA HIS A 51 9.49 -6.76 6.82
C HIS A 51 10.97 -6.79 7.22
N PHE A 52 11.61 -5.62 7.37
CA PHE A 52 12.98 -5.55 7.88
C PHE A 52 13.09 -6.18 9.26
N ALA A 53 12.09 -5.95 10.11
CA ALA A 53 12.06 -6.49 11.45
C ALA A 53 12.01 -8.02 11.48
N VAL A 54 11.22 -8.63 10.60
CA VAL A 54 11.17 -10.09 10.47
C VAL A 54 12.48 -10.67 9.94
N VAL A 55 13.12 -10.01 8.97
CA VAL A 55 14.34 -10.53 8.33
C VAL A 55 15.60 -10.29 9.15
N GLN A 56 15.66 -9.23 9.97
CA GLN A 56 16.86 -8.86 10.74
C GLN A 56 16.54 -8.63 12.24
N PRO A 57 16.03 -9.63 12.96
CA PRO A 57 15.52 -9.48 14.32
C PRO A 57 16.51 -8.87 15.32
N THR A 58 17.80 -9.13 15.16
CA THR A 58 18.88 -8.61 16.02
C THR A 58 19.20 -7.13 15.82
N LYS A 59 18.66 -6.48 14.78
CA LYS A 59 18.86 -5.06 14.46
C LYS A 59 17.60 -4.22 14.66
N ASN A 60 16.60 -4.77 15.35
CA ASN A 60 15.24 -4.20 15.45
C ASN A 60 15.02 -3.19 16.57
N ALA A 61 16.00 -2.95 17.44
CA ALA A 61 15.78 -2.30 18.73
C ALA A 61 15.25 -0.84 18.68
N THR A 62 15.02 -0.26 17.50
CA THR A 62 14.65 1.16 17.33
C THR A 62 13.49 1.42 16.35
N LEU A 63 12.79 0.39 15.84
CA LEU A 63 11.69 0.62 14.90
C LEU A 63 10.36 0.78 15.63
N ASP A 64 9.85 2.01 15.68
CA ASP A 64 8.51 2.30 16.21
C ASP A 64 7.43 2.05 15.15
N LEU A 65 7.10 0.78 14.95
CA LEU A 65 6.09 0.33 13.99
C LEU A 65 4.70 0.88 14.32
N LEU A 66 4.38 1.00 15.62
CA LEU A 66 3.11 1.54 16.07
C LEU A 66 2.99 3.02 15.68
N HIS A 67 4.06 3.80 15.87
CA HIS A 67 4.10 5.19 15.43
C HIS A 67 3.93 5.31 13.91
N LEU A 68 4.61 4.49 13.11
CA LEU A 68 4.46 4.50 11.65
C LEU A 68 3.03 4.18 11.22
N LYS A 69 2.39 3.18 11.85
CA LYS A 69 0.98 2.84 11.60
C LYS A 69 0.05 3.98 11.99
N ALA A 70 0.24 4.57 13.17
CA ALA A 70 -0.55 5.71 13.64
C ALA A 70 -0.42 6.90 12.68
N ARG A 71 0.81 7.24 12.25
CA ARG A 71 1.06 8.32 11.27
C ARG A 71 0.35 8.04 9.95
N ALA A 72 0.46 6.83 9.39
CA ALA A 72 -0.24 6.47 8.16
C ALA A 72 -1.76 6.71 8.28
N LEU A 73 -2.37 6.25 9.36
CA LEU A 73 -3.81 6.43 9.62
C LEU A 73 -4.20 7.91 9.80
N THR A 74 -3.40 8.70 10.53
CA THR A 74 -3.63 10.13 10.67
C THR A 74 -3.60 10.85 9.32
N GLU A 75 -2.58 10.60 8.49
CA GLU A 75 -2.48 11.22 7.18
C GLU A 75 -3.60 10.77 6.23
N ILE A 76 -4.05 9.51 6.32
CA ILE A 76 -5.23 9.03 5.57
C ILE A 76 -6.47 9.84 5.95
N ASN A 77 -6.72 10.01 7.25
CA ASN A 77 -7.89 10.77 7.72
C ASN A 77 -7.84 12.24 7.29
N LEU A 78 -6.65 12.86 7.31
CA LEU A 78 -6.46 14.21 6.79
C LEU A 78 -6.74 14.30 5.29
N ALA A 79 -6.25 13.34 4.51
CA ALA A 79 -6.47 13.29 3.07
C ALA A 79 -7.94 13.00 2.69
N LEU A 80 -8.66 12.23 3.52
CA LEU A 80 -10.10 11.97 3.34
C LEU A 80 -10.96 13.21 3.59
N ALA A 81 -10.50 14.14 4.44
CA ALA A 81 -11.20 15.40 4.68
C ALA A 81 -11.08 16.40 3.52
N ASP A 82 -10.14 16.20 2.60
CA ASP A 82 -9.96 17.01 1.39
C ASP A 82 -10.59 16.30 0.18
N GLN A 83 -11.65 16.92 -0.38
CA GLN A 83 -12.40 16.37 -1.52
C GLN A 83 -11.53 16.04 -2.74
N LYS A 84 -10.45 16.79 -2.98
CA LYS A 84 -9.54 16.54 -4.12
C LYS A 84 -8.63 15.34 -3.88
N ARG A 85 -8.33 15.04 -2.61
CA ARG A 85 -7.40 13.97 -2.22
C ARG A 85 -8.13 12.68 -1.85
N ALA A 86 -9.36 12.77 -1.36
CA ALA A 86 -10.17 11.70 -0.80
C ALA A 86 -10.33 10.46 -1.71
N THR A 87 -10.23 10.63 -3.03
CA THR A 87 -10.29 9.53 -4.01
C THR A 87 -9.11 9.51 -4.97
N SER A 88 -8.03 10.24 -4.67
CA SER A 88 -6.81 10.27 -5.50
C SER A 88 -6.14 8.90 -5.61
N ASP A 89 -5.39 8.66 -6.70
CA ASP A 89 -4.64 7.40 -6.87
C ASP A 89 -3.66 7.16 -5.72
N ALA A 90 -3.05 8.23 -5.21
CA ALA A 90 -2.09 8.14 -4.12
C ALA A 90 -2.76 7.70 -2.80
N LEU A 91 -3.92 8.28 -2.46
CA LEU A 91 -4.64 7.86 -1.24
C LEU A 91 -5.24 6.46 -1.37
N ILE A 92 -5.76 6.10 -2.55
CA ILE A 92 -6.21 4.72 -2.85
C ILE A 92 -5.05 3.74 -2.68
N SER A 93 -3.85 4.10 -3.17
CA SER A 93 -2.64 3.30 -2.99
C SER A 93 -2.24 3.17 -1.52
N ALA A 94 -2.40 4.23 -0.72
CA ALA A 94 -2.14 4.20 0.72
C ALA A 94 -3.08 3.22 1.44
N VAL A 95 -4.39 3.32 1.22
CA VAL A 95 -5.38 2.44 1.85
C VAL A 95 -5.21 0.99 1.42
N MET A 96 -4.94 0.74 0.13
CA MET A 96 -4.58 -0.59 -0.37
C MET A 96 -3.29 -1.13 0.28
N LYS A 97 -2.26 -0.29 0.46
CA LYS A 97 -1.02 -0.69 1.12
C LYS A 97 -1.23 -1.01 2.60
N MET A 98 -2.10 -0.26 3.28
CA MET A 98 -2.53 -0.56 4.65
C MET A 98 -3.29 -1.89 4.72
N ALA A 99 -4.20 -2.17 3.78
CA ALA A 99 -4.84 -3.48 3.70
C ALA A 99 -3.77 -4.59 3.55
N ALA A 100 -2.88 -4.49 2.56
CA ALA A 100 -1.79 -5.46 2.39
C ALA A 100 -0.92 -5.62 3.64
N TYR A 101 -0.69 -4.55 4.40
CA TYR A 101 0.01 -4.61 5.67
C TYR A 101 -0.73 -5.46 6.70
N GLU A 102 -2.03 -5.24 6.90
CA GLU A 102 -2.81 -6.02 7.86
C GLU A 102 -2.93 -7.49 7.45
N ALA A 103 -3.00 -7.78 6.15
CA ALA A 103 -3.02 -9.16 5.67
C ALA A 103 -1.73 -9.94 6.04
N ILE A 104 -0.57 -9.26 6.05
CA ILE A 104 0.73 -9.91 6.27
C ILE A 104 1.14 -9.90 7.75
N PHE A 105 0.92 -8.78 8.44
CA PHE A 105 1.45 -8.52 9.79
C PHE A 105 0.38 -8.23 10.84
N GLY A 106 -0.88 -8.04 10.43
CA GLY A 106 -1.97 -7.64 11.29
C GLY A 106 -3.06 -8.71 11.38
N ASP A 107 -4.31 -8.27 11.31
CA ASP A 107 -5.48 -9.13 11.43
C ASP A 107 -6.48 -8.96 10.27
N SER A 108 -7.24 -10.02 10.02
CA SER A 108 -8.19 -10.10 8.90
C SER A 108 -9.37 -9.12 9.04
N ALA A 109 -9.78 -8.76 10.26
CA ALA A 109 -10.88 -7.83 10.47
C ALA A 109 -10.47 -6.40 10.08
N THR A 110 -9.25 -6.00 10.43
CA THR A 110 -8.67 -4.70 10.05
C THR A 110 -8.37 -4.66 8.54
N PHE A 111 -7.86 -5.75 7.95
CA PHE A 111 -7.76 -5.89 6.48
C PHE A 111 -9.12 -5.62 5.81
N ALA A 112 -10.17 -6.31 6.25
CA ALA A 112 -11.51 -6.18 5.69
C ALA A 112 -12.07 -4.76 5.86
N ALA A 113 -11.73 -4.06 6.95
CA ALA A 113 -12.11 -2.66 7.15
C ALA A 113 -11.46 -1.74 6.10
N HIS A 114 -10.15 -1.89 5.84
CA HIS A 114 -9.48 -1.13 4.79
C HIS A 114 -10.07 -1.44 3.40
N MET A 115 -10.35 -2.70 3.08
CA MET A 115 -10.94 -3.09 1.79
C MET A 115 -12.36 -2.55 1.62
N ARG A 116 -13.18 -2.53 2.68
CA ARG A 116 -14.50 -1.86 2.65
C ARG A 116 -14.36 -0.37 2.34
N GLY A 117 -13.44 0.32 3.01
CA GLY A 117 -13.15 1.74 2.75
C GLY A 117 -12.68 1.97 1.31
N LEU A 118 -11.75 1.15 0.83
CA LEU A 118 -11.24 1.19 -0.54
C LEU A 118 -12.36 1.02 -1.58
N LYS A 119 -13.26 0.07 -1.36
CA LYS A 119 -14.45 -0.14 -2.21
C LYS A 119 -15.36 1.10 -2.25
N MET A 120 -15.55 1.77 -1.12
CA MET A 120 -16.31 3.03 -1.07
C MET A 120 -15.62 4.15 -1.85
N MET A 121 -14.31 4.31 -1.69
CA MET A 121 -13.51 5.30 -2.44
C MET A 121 -13.63 5.08 -3.95
N LEU A 122 -13.52 3.81 -4.40
CA LEU A 122 -13.67 3.46 -5.81
C LEU A 122 -15.08 3.78 -6.32
N LYS A 123 -16.12 3.45 -5.55
CA LYS A 123 -17.50 3.78 -5.93
C LYS A 123 -17.71 5.29 -6.10
N LEU A 124 -17.16 6.09 -5.19
CA LEU A 124 -17.24 7.56 -5.27
C LEU A 124 -16.47 8.13 -6.45
N ARG A 125 -15.35 7.50 -6.83
CA ARG A 125 -14.52 7.94 -7.97
C ARG A 125 -15.11 7.59 -9.33
N GLY A 126 -15.97 6.56 -9.40
CA GLY A 126 -16.53 6.04 -10.66
C GLY A 126 -16.02 4.67 -11.07
N GLY A 127 -15.36 3.93 -10.17
CA GLY A 127 -14.92 2.54 -10.37
C GLY A 127 -13.48 2.41 -10.88
N PHE A 128 -13.04 1.17 -11.09
CA PHE A 128 -11.66 0.83 -11.47
C PHE A 128 -11.13 1.51 -12.75
N PRO A 129 -11.92 1.67 -13.84
CA PRO A 129 -11.42 2.32 -15.06
C PRO A 129 -10.98 3.78 -14.88
N THR A 130 -11.34 4.40 -13.75
CA THR A 130 -10.97 5.79 -13.41
C THR A 130 -9.60 5.90 -12.73
N LEU A 131 -8.97 4.77 -12.40
CA LEU A 131 -7.66 4.72 -11.75
C LEU A 131 -6.53 4.98 -12.75
N GLY A 132 -5.49 5.64 -12.27
CA GLY A 132 -4.32 5.98 -13.07
C GLY A 132 -3.33 4.83 -13.26
N LEU A 133 -2.09 5.21 -13.61
CA LEU A 133 -0.96 4.31 -13.84
C LEU A 133 -1.23 3.26 -14.94
N ASN A 134 -2.02 3.62 -15.96
CA ASN A 134 -2.36 2.75 -17.09
C ASN A 134 -2.92 1.38 -16.62
N GLY A 135 -3.82 1.40 -15.65
CA GLY A 135 -4.46 0.19 -15.10
C GLY A 135 -3.59 -0.62 -14.13
N LEU A 136 -2.38 -0.17 -13.80
CA LEU A 136 -1.56 -0.84 -12.78
C LEU A 136 -2.22 -0.79 -11.40
N LEU A 137 -2.83 0.34 -11.02
CA LEU A 137 -3.41 0.47 -9.68
C LEU A 137 -4.63 -0.44 -9.49
N GLU A 138 -5.47 -0.58 -10.51
CA GLU A 138 -6.55 -1.59 -10.51
C GLU A 138 -5.99 -3.00 -10.28
N ARG A 139 -5.00 -3.41 -11.09
CA ARG A 139 -4.38 -4.73 -10.97
C ARG A 139 -3.77 -4.96 -9.58
N MET A 140 -3.15 -3.93 -9.00
CA MET A 140 -2.63 -3.98 -7.64
C MET A 140 -3.71 -4.22 -6.59
N VAL A 141 -4.85 -3.50 -6.68
CA VAL A 141 -5.96 -3.67 -5.72
C VAL A 141 -6.51 -5.10 -5.81
N LEU A 142 -6.75 -5.59 -7.02
CA LEU A 142 -7.23 -6.95 -7.25
C LEU A 142 -6.23 -8.01 -6.79
N TRP A 143 -4.94 -7.78 -7.03
CA TRP A 143 -3.88 -8.69 -6.60
C TRP A 143 -3.79 -8.76 -5.08
N VAL A 144 -3.92 -7.63 -4.37
CA VAL A 144 -3.96 -7.61 -2.90
C VAL A 144 -5.17 -8.38 -2.37
N ASP A 145 -6.35 -8.16 -2.93
CA ASP A 145 -7.58 -8.86 -2.53
C ASP A 145 -7.47 -10.38 -2.74
N LEU A 146 -6.98 -10.79 -3.92
CA LEU A 146 -6.79 -12.19 -4.26
C LEU A 146 -5.77 -12.87 -3.34
N ASN A 147 -4.62 -12.23 -3.08
CA ASN A 147 -3.58 -12.82 -2.25
C ASN A 147 -3.97 -12.89 -0.77
N ALA A 148 -4.76 -11.92 -0.28
CA ALA A 148 -5.26 -11.96 1.09
C ALA A 148 -6.11 -13.22 1.35
N ALA A 149 -6.92 -13.64 0.38
CA ALA A 149 -7.73 -14.87 0.50
C ALA A 149 -6.92 -16.17 0.66
N PHE A 150 -5.62 -16.15 0.35
CA PHE A 150 -4.71 -17.29 0.60
C PHE A 150 -3.97 -17.19 1.95
N ILE A 151 -3.96 -16.00 2.56
CA ILE A 151 -3.22 -15.71 3.80
C ILE A 151 -4.16 -15.71 5.01
N THR A 152 -5.42 -15.29 4.82
CA THR A 152 -6.47 -15.19 5.85
C THR A 152 -7.48 -16.32 5.75
#